data_AF-A0A954HK66-F1
#
_entry.id   AF-A0A954HK66-F1
#
_cell.length_a   1.000
_cell.length_b   1.000
_cell.length_c   1.000
_cell.angle_alpha   90.00
_cell.angle_beta   90.00
_cell.angle_gamma   90.00
#
_symmetry.space_group_name_H-M   'P 1'
#
loop_
_entity.id
_entity.type
_entity.pdbx_description
1 polymer ?
#
loop_
_entity_poly.entity_id
_entity_poly.type
_entity_poly.pdbx_seq_one_letter_code
_entity_poly.pdbx_strand_id
1 'polypeptide(L)'
;MIQKVSAVVLCLPLWAVFPGITGAQDGTPVPDQLRWRPTGDPDRILLSWTGDPATTASVSWRTDATVAVSIGEIALADDGPKFAAKAVSVTGKPVLFTSDLGNSHRHSLTFTDLSPATQYVWRVGDGTNWSEWSQFRTAAAQPEAFSFIYFGDAQNTLKSHWSRVVRQAWAEAPRSAFLLHAGDLINRANADAEWGEWFYAGGFIHHTTPCLATPGNHEYAKAGLLSSGKLSDHWRPTFAFPENGPPGLEETCWWLDYQGVRLVSLNSNENLQLQADWLKEVLRENPQTWTIITYHHPLYSAKAGRDNSELRRIWQPVFDEFRADLVLQGHDHTYARTGLMNH
;
A
#
# COMPACT_ATOMS: atom_id res chain seq x y z
N MET A 1 36.57 -3.19 -18.60
CA MET A 1 35.13 -3.23 -18.28
C MET A 1 34.59 -4.56 -18.74
N ILE A 2 34.34 -5.49 -17.83
CA ILE A 2 33.76 -6.79 -18.16
C ILE A 2 32.24 -6.62 -18.14
N GLN A 3 31.64 -6.67 -19.32
CA GLN A 3 30.19 -6.64 -19.50
C GLN A 3 29.64 -7.95 -18.93
N LYS A 4 28.98 -7.90 -17.76
CA LYS A 4 28.27 -9.07 -17.24
C LYS A 4 27.03 -9.28 -18.11
N VAL A 5 27.12 -10.25 -19.02
CA VAL A 5 25.95 -10.76 -19.75
C VAL A 5 25.31 -11.83 -18.89
N SER A 6 24.17 -11.53 -18.27
CA SER A 6 23.31 -12.55 -17.68
C SER A 6 22.45 -13.14 -18.80
N ALA A 7 22.66 -14.42 -19.13
CA ALA A 7 21.83 -15.14 -20.08
C ALA A 7 20.61 -15.72 -19.37
N VAL A 8 19.42 -15.21 -19.69
CA VAL A 8 18.15 -15.89 -19.40
C VAL A 8 17.86 -16.80 -20.60
N VAL A 9 17.97 -18.12 -20.41
CA VAL A 9 17.57 -19.09 -21.43
C VAL A 9 16.06 -19.24 -21.38
N LEU A 10 15.35 -18.47 -22.21
CA LEU A 10 13.93 -18.65 -22.50
C LEU A 10 13.82 -19.46 -23.80
N CYS A 11 13.41 -20.73 -23.70
CA CYS A 11 12.94 -21.49 -24.84
C CYS A 11 11.58 -20.95 -25.28
N LEU A 12 11.57 -20.09 -26.30
CA LEU A 12 10.36 -19.64 -27.00
C LEU A 12 10.34 -20.25 -28.41
N PRO A 13 9.23 -20.86 -28.86
CA PRO A 13 9.06 -21.19 -30.26
C PRO A 13 8.76 -19.93 -31.10
N LEU A 14 9.16 -20.03 -32.37
CA LEU A 14 9.28 -19.00 -33.41
C LEU A 14 8.06 -18.10 -33.64
N TRP A 15 8.37 -16.87 -34.01
CA TRP A 15 7.46 -15.79 -34.42
C TRP A 15 6.76 -16.06 -35.76
N ALA A 16 5.48 -15.69 -35.83
CA ALA A 16 4.82 -15.27 -37.06
C ALA A 16 4.65 -13.74 -37.03
N VAL A 17 5.08 -13.07 -38.10
CA VAL A 17 4.91 -11.63 -38.30
C VAL A 17 3.49 -11.38 -38.82
N PHE A 18 2.66 -10.67 -38.06
CA PHE A 18 1.38 -10.15 -38.55
C PHE A 18 1.52 -8.65 -38.88
N PRO A 19 0.98 -8.18 -40.03
CA PRO A 19 0.98 -6.76 -40.37
C PRO A 19 0.10 -5.95 -39.42
N GLY A 20 0.47 -4.68 -39.23
CA GLY A 20 -0.16 -3.75 -38.30
C GLY A 20 -1.67 -3.66 -38.47
N ILE A 21 -2.39 -3.99 -37.40
CA ILE A 21 -3.81 -3.70 -37.23
C ILE A 21 -3.88 -2.42 -36.41
N THR A 22 -4.09 -1.28 -37.08
CA THR A 22 -4.71 -0.11 -36.43
C THR A 22 -6.20 -0.44 -36.28
N GLY A 23 -6.54 -1.17 -35.23
CA GLY A 23 -7.91 -1.51 -34.89
C GLY A 23 -8.39 -0.59 -33.77
N ALA A 24 -9.37 0.26 -34.06
CA ALA A 24 -10.28 0.72 -33.03
C ALA A 24 -10.86 -0.54 -32.34
N GLN A 25 -10.82 -0.59 -31.00
CA GLN A 25 -11.41 -1.70 -30.25
C GLN A 25 -12.94 -1.60 -30.33
N ASP A 26 -13.53 -2.18 -31.38
CA ASP A 26 -14.98 -2.33 -31.57
C ASP A 26 -15.55 -3.46 -30.69
N GLY A 27 -15.31 -3.40 -29.38
CA GLY A 27 -15.82 -4.38 -28.42
C GLY A 27 -16.51 -3.71 -27.24
N THR A 28 -17.69 -4.21 -26.86
CA THR A 28 -18.32 -3.84 -25.59
C THR A 28 -17.42 -4.28 -24.43
N PRO A 29 -16.97 -3.37 -23.54
CA PRO A 29 -16.15 -3.76 -22.40
C PRO A 29 -16.88 -4.75 -21.50
N VAL A 30 -16.16 -5.74 -20.95
CA VAL A 30 -16.70 -6.61 -19.90
C VAL A 30 -17.20 -5.75 -18.73
N PRO A 31 -18.48 -5.85 -18.32
CA PRO A 31 -19.06 -5.05 -17.24
C PRO A 31 -18.30 -5.21 -15.92
N ASP A 32 -18.20 -4.14 -15.14
CA ASP A 32 -17.47 -4.14 -13.87
C ASP A 32 -18.03 -5.14 -12.86
N GLN A 33 -19.35 -5.32 -12.80
CA GLN A 33 -19.97 -6.33 -11.92
C GLN A 33 -19.52 -7.76 -12.25
N LEU A 34 -19.20 -8.04 -13.52
CA LEU A 34 -18.71 -9.36 -13.94
C LEU A 34 -17.19 -9.45 -13.77
N ARG A 35 -16.47 -8.37 -14.10
CA ARG A 35 -15.00 -8.32 -14.07
C ARG A 35 -14.44 -8.39 -12.65
N TRP A 36 -15.07 -7.71 -11.71
CA TRP A 36 -14.57 -7.54 -10.34
C TRP A 36 -15.43 -8.28 -9.31
N ARG A 37 -16.27 -9.21 -9.78
CA ARG A 37 -17.12 -10.04 -8.94
C ARG A 37 -16.26 -10.82 -7.93
N PRO A 38 -16.54 -10.73 -6.62
CA PRO A 38 -15.86 -11.58 -5.65
C PRO A 38 -16.27 -13.06 -5.83
N THR A 39 -15.41 -13.96 -5.41
CA THR A 39 -15.60 -15.42 -5.42
C THR A 39 -15.26 -16.01 -4.06
N GLY A 40 -15.49 -17.32 -3.87
CA GLY A 40 -15.04 -18.03 -2.68
C GLY A 40 -13.51 -18.04 -2.52
N ASP A 41 -12.77 -17.94 -3.63
CA ASP A 41 -11.31 -17.81 -3.62
C ASP A 41 -10.87 -16.40 -3.12
N PRO A 42 -9.82 -16.31 -2.29
CA PRO A 42 -9.24 -15.03 -1.87
C PRO A 42 -8.77 -14.18 -3.06
N ASP A 43 -9.22 -12.92 -3.10
CA ASP A 43 -8.72 -11.88 -4.01
C ASP A 43 -8.38 -10.59 -3.26
N ARG A 44 -7.82 -9.60 -3.99
CA ARG A 44 -7.41 -8.30 -3.44
C ARG A 44 -6.58 -8.43 -2.15
N ILE A 45 -5.61 -9.33 -2.19
CA ILE A 45 -4.75 -9.64 -1.07
C ILE A 45 -3.71 -8.53 -0.92
N LEU A 46 -3.49 -8.07 0.31
CA LEU A 46 -2.52 -7.03 0.64
C LEU A 46 -1.71 -7.45 1.86
N LEU A 47 -0.40 -7.33 1.77
CA LEU A 47 0.53 -7.40 2.90
C LEU A 47 0.81 -5.98 3.43
N SER A 48 0.79 -5.80 4.74
CA SER A 48 1.07 -4.53 5.44
C SER A 48 1.56 -4.77 6.87
N TRP A 49 1.54 -3.74 7.71
CA TRP A 49 1.87 -3.85 9.14
C TRP A 49 0.93 -3.01 9.99
N THR A 50 0.27 -3.64 10.96
CA THR A 50 -0.35 -2.96 12.10
C THR A 50 0.64 -2.78 13.26
N GLY A 51 1.61 -3.68 13.39
CA GLY A 51 2.60 -3.72 14.47
C GLY A 51 4.04 -3.53 14.01
N ASP A 52 4.99 -4.00 14.81
CA ASP A 52 6.43 -3.93 14.54
C ASP A 52 6.80 -4.81 13.31
N PRO A 53 7.35 -4.23 12.22
CA PRO A 53 7.78 -4.98 11.04
C PRO A 53 8.84 -6.08 11.27
N ALA A 54 9.55 -6.04 12.40
CA ALA A 54 10.53 -7.06 12.75
C ALA A 54 9.90 -8.33 13.34
N THR A 55 8.69 -8.23 13.90
CA THR A 55 8.05 -9.31 14.66
C THR A 55 6.61 -9.59 14.25
N THR A 56 6.06 -8.82 13.31
CA THR A 56 4.68 -8.95 12.85
C THR A 56 4.55 -8.80 11.33
N ALA A 57 3.45 -9.32 10.79
CA ALA A 57 2.98 -9.06 9.43
C ALA A 57 1.46 -9.09 9.40
N SER A 58 0.85 -8.07 8.80
CA SER A 58 -0.61 -7.95 8.69
C SER A 58 -1.03 -8.22 7.26
N VAL A 59 -2.14 -8.93 7.09
CA VAL A 59 -2.67 -9.28 5.77
C VAL A 59 -4.16 -9.02 5.71
N SER A 60 -4.61 -8.41 4.61
CA SER A 60 -6.02 -8.24 4.31
C SER A 60 -6.36 -8.87 2.96
N TRP A 61 -7.61 -9.30 2.79
CA TRP A 61 -8.10 -9.83 1.52
C TRP A 61 -9.62 -9.76 1.43
N ARG A 62 -10.15 -10.12 0.26
CA ARG A 62 -11.59 -10.17 -0.01
C ARG A 62 -12.00 -11.55 -0.52
N THR A 63 -13.23 -11.92 -0.21
CA THR A 63 -13.95 -13.06 -0.81
C THR A 63 -15.42 -12.66 -1.06
N ASP A 64 -16.21 -13.56 -1.63
CA ASP A 64 -17.66 -13.38 -1.66
C ASP A 64 -18.29 -13.50 -0.27
N ALA A 65 -19.55 -13.09 -0.14
CA ALA A 65 -20.22 -13.02 1.16
C ALA A 65 -20.60 -14.40 1.77
N THR A 66 -20.25 -15.51 1.12
CA THR A 66 -20.55 -16.86 1.63
C THR A 66 -19.43 -17.41 2.54
N VAL A 67 -18.22 -16.88 2.43
CA VAL A 67 -17.06 -17.36 3.20
C VAL A 67 -17.10 -16.82 4.62
N ALA A 68 -17.41 -17.66 5.61
CA ALA A 68 -17.68 -17.23 6.99
C ALA A 68 -16.45 -17.22 7.93
N VAL A 69 -15.29 -17.69 7.47
CA VAL A 69 -14.08 -17.85 8.30
C VAL A 69 -12.89 -17.21 7.59
N SER A 70 -12.02 -16.55 8.36
CA SER A 70 -10.72 -16.07 7.89
C SER A 70 -9.64 -17.00 8.43
N ILE A 71 -8.84 -17.62 7.56
CA ILE A 71 -7.68 -18.41 7.97
C ILE A 71 -6.44 -17.88 7.24
N GLY A 72 -5.39 -17.60 8.01
CA GLY A 72 -4.05 -17.34 7.51
C GLY A 72 -3.12 -18.45 7.96
N GLU A 73 -2.25 -18.91 7.07
CA GLU A 73 -1.17 -19.84 7.41
C GLU A 73 0.18 -19.18 7.16
N ILE A 74 1.13 -19.41 8.07
CA ILE A 74 2.50 -18.92 7.94
C ILE A 74 3.49 -20.00 8.39
N ALA A 75 4.62 -20.12 7.69
CA ALA A 75 5.71 -21.00 8.07
C ALA A 75 7.06 -20.32 7.75
N LEU A 76 8.14 -20.81 8.37
CA LEU A 76 9.48 -20.46 7.93
C LEU A 76 9.68 -20.91 6.47
N ALA A 77 10.24 -20.03 5.65
CA ALA A 77 10.67 -20.42 4.32
C ALA A 77 11.89 -21.35 4.44
N ASP A 78 11.76 -22.58 3.94
CA ASP A 78 12.88 -23.52 3.78
C ASP A 78 13.18 -23.75 2.29
N ASP A 79 14.27 -24.47 1.99
CA ASP A 79 14.73 -24.78 0.64
C ASP A 79 13.90 -25.88 -0.04
N GLY A 80 12.97 -26.50 0.69
CA GLY A 80 12.15 -27.61 0.23
C GLY A 80 10.67 -27.24 0.08
N PRO A 81 9.87 -28.09 -0.57
CA PRO A 81 8.42 -27.87 -0.70
C PRO A 81 7.62 -28.30 0.55
N LYS A 82 8.30 -28.79 1.60
CA LYS A 82 7.66 -29.40 2.78
C LYS A 82 7.37 -28.42 3.92
N PHE A 83 7.68 -27.12 3.75
CA PHE A 83 7.37 -26.08 4.74
C PHE A 83 5.91 -26.09 5.18
N ALA A 84 4.97 -26.45 4.30
CA ALA A 84 3.54 -26.39 4.56
C ALA A 84 3.11 -27.28 5.75
N ALA A 85 3.82 -28.39 5.99
CA ALA A 85 3.55 -29.26 7.13
C ALA A 85 3.93 -28.64 8.49
N LYS A 86 4.70 -27.54 8.47
CA LYS A 86 5.14 -26.79 9.66
C LYS A 86 4.39 -25.47 9.81
N ALA A 87 3.40 -25.19 8.95
CA ALA A 87 2.65 -23.96 9.00
C ALA A 87 1.83 -23.86 10.28
N VAL A 88 1.79 -22.66 10.85
CA VAL A 88 0.89 -22.31 11.95
C VAL A 88 -0.27 -21.51 11.38
N SER A 89 -1.47 -21.78 11.91
CA SER A 89 -2.70 -21.10 11.46
C SER A 89 -3.11 -20.02 12.44
N VAL A 90 -3.55 -18.89 11.91
CA VAL A 90 -4.27 -17.84 12.64
C VAL A 90 -5.67 -17.76 12.06
N THR A 91 -6.67 -17.67 12.94
CA THR A 91 -8.08 -17.60 12.52
C THR A 91 -8.72 -16.29 12.95
N GLY A 92 -9.65 -15.80 12.14
CA GLY A 92 -10.45 -14.60 12.42
C GLY A 92 -11.83 -14.70 11.80
N LYS A 93 -12.58 -13.61 11.89
CA LYS A 93 -13.91 -13.48 11.27
C LYS A 93 -13.89 -12.39 10.21
N PRO A 94 -14.51 -12.63 9.05
CA PRO A 94 -14.70 -11.58 8.06
C PRO A 94 -15.69 -10.52 8.54
N VAL A 95 -15.63 -9.36 7.91
CA VAL A 95 -16.61 -8.29 8.01
C VAL A 95 -17.37 -8.22 6.68
N LEU A 96 -18.71 -8.21 6.76
CA LEU A 96 -19.55 -7.98 5.59
C LEU A 96 -19.34 -6.54 5.08
N PHE A 97 -19.10 -6.41 3.78
CA PHE A 97 -18.89 -5.13 3.13
C PHE A 97 -19.76 -5.02 1.87
N THR A 98 -20.54 -3.94 1.79
CA THR A 98 -21.41 -3.64 0.65
C THR A 98 -20.83 -2.48 -0.14
N SER A 99 -20.54 -2.72 -1.42
CA SER A 99 -20.04 -1.72 -2.36
C SER A 99 -21.05 -1.42 -3.47
N ASP A 100 -20.69 -0.51 -4.38
CA ASP A 100 -21.44 -0.25 -5.62
C ASP A 100 -21.47 -1.45 -6.59
N LEU A 101 -20.61 -2.45 -6.40
CA LEU A 101 -20.60 -3.71 -7.14
C LEU A 101 -21.24 -4.90 -6.40
N GLY A 102 -21.77 -4.68 -5.20
CA GLY A 102 -22.46 -5.69 -4.39
C GLY A 102 -21.74 -6.09 -3.11
N ASN A 103 -22.17 -7.20 -2.52
CA ASN A 103 -21.71 -7.69 -1.22
C ASN A 103 -20.45 -8.56 -1.37
N SER A 104 -19.53 -8.39 -0.42
CA SER A 104 -18.31 -9.17 -0.27
C SER A 104 -17.98 -9.32 1.21
N HIS A 105 -17.08 -10.23 1.54
CA HIS A 105 -16.45 -10.30 2.84
C HIS A 105 -15.04 -9.72 2.78
N ARG A 106 -14.70 -8.91 3.78
CA ARG A 106 -13.37 -8.35 3.99
C ARG A 106 -12.74 -9.04 5.18
N HIS A 107 -11.52 -9.51 4.98
CA HIS A 107 -10.78 -10.27 5.97
C HIS A 107 -9.51 -9.52 6.33
N SER A 108 -9.09 -9.62 7.59
CA SER A 108 -7.81 -9.12 8.05
C SER A 108 -7.29 -10.02 9.17
N LEU A 109 -5.98 -10.29 9.18
CA LEU A 109 -5.26 -11.03 10.21
C LEU A 109 -3.89 -10.41 10.43
N THR A 110 -3.31 -10.64 11.61
CA THR A 110 -1.91 -10.33 11.89
C THR A 110 -1.20 -11.57 12.39
N PHE A 111 -0.10 -11.93 11.73
CA PHE A 111 0.86 -12.89 12.22
C PHE A 111 1.77 -12.19 13.23
N THR A 112 1.92 -12.78 14.42
CA THR A 112 2.73 -12.25 15.53
C THR A 112 3.87 -13.20 15.86
N ASP A 113 4.74 -12.79 16.80
CA ASP A 113 5.83 -13.60 17.33
C ASP A 113 6.79 -14.10 16.24
N LEU A 114 6.92 -13.32 15.16
CA LEU A 114 7.85 -13.60 14.08
C LEU A 114 9.28 -13.26 14.52
N SER A 115 10.24 -14.01 14.00
CA SER A 115 11.65 -13.72 14.21
C SER A 115 12.09 -12.58 13.30
N PRO A 116 12.87 -11.60 13.79
CA PRO A 116 13.48 -10.57 12.95
C PRO A 116 14.36 -11.15 11.85
N ALA A 117 14.55 -10.41 10.77
CA ALA A 117 15.44 -10.77 9.66
C ALA A 117 15.21 -12.21 9.15
N THR A 118 13.96 -12.63 9.03
CA THR A 118 13.58 -14.01 8.73
C THR A 118 12.61 -14.05 7.54
N GLN A 119 12.83 -15.01 6.65
CA GLN A 119 11.97 -15.20 5.48
C GLN A 119 10.85 -16.17 5.82
N TYR A 120 9.62 -15.75 5.55
CA TYR A 120 8.41 -16.51 5.80
C TYR A 120 7.67 -16.77 4.49
N VAL A 121 6.99 -17.90 4.44
CA VAL A 121 5.97 -18.26 3.44
C VAL A 121 4.61 -18.15 4.11
N TRP A 122 3.63 -17.58 3.41
CA TRP A 122 2.29 -17.40 3.95
C TRP A 122 1.21 -17.53 2.88
N ARG A 123 -0.03 -17.80 3.30
CA ARG A 123 -1.23 -17.78 2.45
C ARG A 123 -2.47 -17.49 3.28
N VAL A 124 -3.57 -17.14 2.61
CA VAL A 124 -4.87 -16.90 3.23
C VAL A 124 -5.96 -17.72 2.57
N GLY A 125 -7.06 -17.96 3.27
CA GLY A 125 -8.14 -18.81 2.80
C GLY A 125 -9.23 -19.06 3.85
N ASP A 126 -10.00 -20.11 3.62
CA ASP A 126 -11.12 -20.54 4.48
C ASP A 126 -10.96 -21.96 5.04
N GLY A 127 -9.80 -22.60 4.79
CA GLY A 127 -9.53 -24.00 5.13
C GLY A 127 -9.68 -24.97 3.95
N THR A 128 -10.38 -24.55 2.90
CA THR A 128 -10.65 -25.33 1.68
C THR A 128 -10.11 -24.62 0.44
N ASN A 129 -10.49 -23.36 0.27
CA ASN A 129 -10.07 -22.46 -0.81
C ASN A 129 -8.94 -21.58 -0.27
N TRP A 130 -7.84 -21.53 -1.02
CA TRP A 130 -6.60 -20.90 -0.58
C TRP A 130 -6.02 -20.02 -1.69
N SER A 131 -5.44 -18.90 -1.30
CA SER A 131 -4.48 -18.19 -2.15
C SER A 131 -3.26 -19.08 -2.41
N GLU A 132 -2.46 -18.70 -3.40
CA GLU A 132 -1.10 -19.21 -3.52
C GLU A 132 -0.26 -18.86 -2.28
N TRP A 133 0.81 -19.63 -2.07
CA TRP A 133 1.83 -19.27 -1.09
C TRP A 133 2.65 -18.08 -1.60
N SER A 134 2.70 -17.02 -0.80
CA SER A 134 3.53 -15.84 -1.00
C SER A 134 4.66 -15.79 0.02
N GLN A 135 5.65 -14.93 -0.22
CA GLN A 135 6.81 -14.79 0.67
C GLN A 135 7.08 -13.34 1.00
N PHE A 136 7.54 -13.12 2.23
CA PHE A 136 8.10 -11.83 2.66
C PHE A 136 9.23 -12.08 3.67
N ARG A 137 9.96 -11.02 3.99
CA ARG A 137 11.02 -11.03 5.00
C ARG A 137 10.71 -9.98 6.06
N THR A 138 10.73 -10.38 7.33
CA THR A 138 10.62 -9.46 8.47
C THR A 138 11.82 -8.51 8.50
N ALA A 139 11.60 -7.31 9.01
CA ALA A 139 12.68 -6.35 9.24
C ALA A 139 13.73 -6.93 10.22
N ALA A 140 14.97 -6.45 10.15
CA ALA A 140 15.96 -6.72 11.18
C ALA A 140 15.63 -5.96 12.48
N ALA A 141 16.02 -6.53 13.62
CA ALA A 141 15.88 -5.88 14.93
C ALA A 141 16.83 -4.69 15.13
N GLN A 142 17.86 -4.59 14.28
CA GLN A 142 18.84 -3.53 14.29
C GLN A 142 18.79 -2.78 12.95
N PRO A 143 19.27 -1.52 12.89
CA PRO A 143 19.37 -0.80 11.63
C PRO A 143 20.21 -1.56 10.59
N GLU A 144 19.62 -1.80 9.43
CA GLU A 144 20.25 -2.38 8.25
C GLU A 144 19.87 -1.55 7.02
N ALA A 145 20.72 -1.56 5.99
CA ALA A 145 20.42 -0.86 4.74
C ALA A 145 19.23 -1.50 4.02
N PHE A 146 18.31 -0.66 3.54
CA PHE A 146 17.17 -1.09 2.75
C PHE A 146 16.84 -0.09 1.64
N SER A 147 16.01 -0.52 0.69
CA SER A 147 15.37 0.34 -0.31
C SER A 147 13.86 0.19 -0.20
N PHE A 148 13.12 1.20 -0.63
CA PHE A 148 11.67 1.14 -0.77
C PHE A 148 11.24 1.84 -2.06
N ILE A 149 10.05 1.52 -2.55
CA ILE A 149 9.47 2.17 -3.73
C ILE A 149 8.43 3.16 -3.24
N TYR A 150 8.47 4.37 -3.79
CA TYR A 150 7.53 5.44 -3.47
C TYR A 150 6.66 5.77 -4.68
N PHE A 151 5.36 5.94 -4.45
CA PHE A 151 4.38 6.37 -5.44
C PHE A 151 3.52 7.51 -4.88
N GLY A 152 3.13 8.42 -5.75
CA GLY A 152 1.96 9.29 -5.57
C GLY A 152 1.00 9.06 -6.74
N ASP A 153 -0.29 9.22 -6.49
CA ASP A 153 -1.29 9.48 -7.54
C ASP A 153 -1.34 8.38 -8.61
N ALA A 154 -1.52 7.13 -8.16
CA ALA A 154 -1.76 6.00 -9.07
C ALA A 154 -3.00 6.25 -9.95
N GLN A 155 -3.98 6.95 -9.36
CA GLN A 155 -5.14 7.64 -9.94
C GLN A 155 -5.35 7.47 -11.46
N ASN A 156 -6.58 7.07 -11.82
CA ASN A 156 -7.07 6.90 -13.20
C ASN A 156 -6.40 5.79 -14.00
N THR A 157 -7.18 5.13 -14.86
CA THR A 157 -6.65 4.16 -15.83
C THR A 157 -5.70 3.14 -15.19
N LEU A 158 -6.04 2.68 -13.99
CA LEU A 158 -5.14 1.94 -13.10
C LEU A 158 -4.72 0.62 -13.76
N LYS A 159 -5.70 -0.07 -14.34
CA LYS A 159 -5.46 -1.32 -15.06
C LYS A 159 -4.67 -1.11 -16.36
N SER A 160 -4.99 -0.09 -17.15
CA SER A 160 -4.40 0.07 -18.49
C SER A 160 -3.05 0.78 -18.50
N HIS A 161 -2.82 1.72 -17.58
CA HIS A 161 -1.60 2.53 -17.53
C HIS A 161 -0.80 2.32 -16.25
N TRP A 162 -1.39 2.45 -15.06
CA TRP A 162 -0.61 2.39 -13.82
C TRP A 162 0.07 1.02 -13.62
N SER A 163 -0.54 -0.07 -14.11
CA SER A 163 0.06 -1.41 -14.17
C SER A 163 1.49 -1.42 -14.75
N ARG A 164 1.79 -0.59 -15.76
CA ARG A 164 3.15 -0.53 -16.34
C ARG A 164 4.15 0.12 -15.37
N VAL A 165 3.70 1.08 -14.57
CA VAL A 165 4.54 1.86 -13.66
C VAL A 165 4.88 1.02 -12.43
N VAL A 166 3.89 0.46 -11.76
CA VAL A 166 4.12 -0.35 -10.54
C VAL A 166 4.98 -1.58 -10.83
N ARG A 167 4.73 -2.26 -11.96
CA ARG A 167 5.49 -3.45 -12.35
C ARG A 167 6.92 -3.11 -12.78
N GLN A 168 7.12 -1.98 -13.47
CA GLN A 168 8.47 -1.53 -13.83
C GLN A 168 9.28 -1.11 -12.60
N ALA A 169 8.65 -0.38 -11.66
CA ALA A 169 9.31 0.02 -10.42
C ALA A 169 9.70 -1.20 -9.57
N TRP A 170 8.82 -2.20 -9.46
CA TRP A 170 9.14 -3.45 -8.79
C TRP A 170 10.25 -4.24 -9.50
N ALA A 171 10.24 -4.30 -10.84
CA ALA A 171 11.30 -4.96 -11.60
C ALA A 171 12.69 -4.32 -11.40
N GLU A 172 12.74 -2.99 -11.20
CA GLU A 172 13.97 -2.25 -10.92
C GLU A 172 14.44 -2.44 -9.46
N ALA A 173 13.50 -2.53 -8.52
CA ALA A 173 13.81 -2.67 -7.10
C ALA A 173 13.05 -3.86 -6.45
N PRO A 174 13.29 -5.11 -6.89
CA PRO A 174 12.49 -6.28 -6.50
C PRO A 174 12.72 -6.73 -5.05
N ARG A 175 13.75 -6.19 -4.39
CA ARG A 175 14.07 -6.42 -2.98
C ARG A 175 13.69 -5.24 -2.08
N SER A 176 12.80 -4.37 -2.56
CA SER A 176 12.29 -3.26 -1.76
C SER A 176 11.57 -3.77 -0.53
N ALA A 177 11.87 -3.16 0.62
CA ALA A 177 11.30 -3.48 1.91
C ALA A 177 9.78 -3.29 1.93
N PHE A 178 9.30 -2.23 1.25
CA PHE A 178 7.89 -1.89 1.15
C PHE A 178 7.62 -0.98 -0.06
N LEU A 179 6.34 -0.86 -0.39
CA LEU A 179 5.78 0.19 -1.23
C LEU A 179 5.18 1.29 -0.35
N LEU A 180 5.41 2.56 -0.67
CA LEU A 180 4.87 3.70 0.05
C LEU A 180 4.02 4.57 -0.90
N HIS A 181 2.73 4.70 -0.62
CA HIS A 181 1.78 5.47 -1.41
C HIS A 181 1.37 6.77 -0.71
N ALA A 182 1.66 7.93 -1.29
CA ALA A 182 1.26 9.24 -0.79
C ALA A 182 -0.13 9.69 -1.29
N GLY A 183 -1.13 8.83 -1.18
CA GLY A 183 -2.52 9.15 -1.51
C GLY A 183 -2.89 9.09 -2.98
N ASP A 184 -4.20 9.19 -3.22
CA ASP A 184 -4.86 9.07 -4.52
C ASP A 184 -4.52 7.73 -5.20
N LEU A 185 -4.79 6.66 -4.47
CA LEU A 185 -4.64 5.28 -4.94
C LEU A 185 -5.70 4.97 -6.00
N ILE A 186 -6.89 5.55 -5.82
CA ILE A 186 -8.02 5.49 -6.76
C ILE A 186 -8.48 6.92 -7.13
N ASN A 187 -9.40 7.05 -8.07
CA ASN A 187 -9.92 8.34 -8.51
C ASN A 187 -11.31 8.67 -7.91
N ARG A 188 -12.11 7.67 -7.53
CA ARG A 188 -13.43 7.88 -6.92
C ARG A 188 -13.55 7.04 -5.66
N ALA A 189 -13.61 7.71 -4.52
CA ALA A 189 -13.62 7.13 -3.16
C ALA A 189 -14.32 5.77 -3.04
N ASN A 190 -15.57 5.67 -3.51
CA ASN A 190 -16.42 4.50 -3.35
C ASN A 190 -16.69 3.72 -4.65
N ALA A 191 -15.82 3.84 -5.67
CA ALA A 191 -15.91 3.04 -6.89
C ALA A 191 -15.12 1.74 -6.73
N ASP A 192 -15.80 0.63 -6.43
CA ASP A 192 -15.12 -0.65 -6.15
C ASP A 192 -14.35 -1.20 -7.37
N ALA A 193 -14.78 -0.84 -8.58
CA ALA A 193 -14.08 -1.19 -9.82
C ALA A 193 -12.65 -0.65 -9.83
N GLU A 194 -12.42 0.58 -9.35
CA GLU A 194 -11.09 1.20 -9.34
C GLU A 194 -10.17 0.53 -8.33
N TRP A 195 -10.70 0.11 -7.16
CA TRP A 195 -9.98 -0.76 -6.24
C TRP A 195 -9.62 -2.10 -6.90
N GLY A 196 -10.56 -2.69 -7.65
CA GLY A 196 -10.29 -3.89 -8.45
C GLY A 196 -9.15 -3.70 -9.44
N GLU A 197 -9.12 -2.56 -10.13
CA GLU A 197 -8.04 -2.22 -11.06
C GLU A 197 -6.69 -2.00 -10.36
N TRP A 198 -6.67 -1.32 -9.20
CA TRP A 198 -5.44 -1.09 -8.42
C TRP A 198 -4.83 -2.41 -7.95
N PHE A 199 -5.66 -3.28 -7.36
CA PHE A 199 -5.22 -4.62 -6.94
C PHE A 199 -4.77 -5.48 -8.13
N TYR A 200 -5.44 -5.39 -9.28
CA TYR A 200 -5.01 -6.08 -10.49
C TYR A 200 -3.65 -5.57 -11.00
N ALA A 201 -3.41 -4.26 -10.90
CA ALA A 201 -2.19 -3.63 -11.36
C ALA A 201 -0.97 -4.10 -10.56
N GLY A 202 -1.07 -4.10 -9.22
CA GLY A 202 -0.03 -4.62 -8.34
C GLY A 202 0.06 -6.15 -8.33
N GLY A 203 -1.08 -6.85 -8.36
CA GLY A 203 -1.14 -8.32 -8.37
C GLY A 203 -0.30 -8.93 -7.24
N PHE A 204 0.53 -9.94 -7.57
CA PHE A 204 1.39 -10.62 -6.60
C PHE A 204 2.36 -9.69 -5.85
N ILE A 205 2.66 -8.49 -6.40
CA ILE A 205 3.52 -7.52 -5.72
C ILE A 205 2.93 -7.15 -4.36
N HIS A 206 1.61 -6.98 -4.27
CA HIS A 206 0.92 -6.68 -3.01
C HIS A 206 0.97 -7.85 -2.01
N HIS A 207 1.25 -9.07 -2.48
CA HIS A 207 1.36 -10.25 -1.64
C HIS A 207 2.79 -10.46 -1.12
N THR A 208 3.79 -9.95 -1.84
CA THR A 208 5.21 -10.18 -1.54
C THR A 208 5.94 -8.96 -1.00
N THR A 209 5.39 -7.77 -1.23
CA THR A 209 5.99 -6.49 -0.81
C THR A 209 4.95 -5.73 0.01
N PRO A 210 5.21 -5.53 1.31
CA PRO A 210 4.32 -4.77 2.18
C PRO A 210 3.97 -3.41 1.58
N CYS A 211 2.69 -3.05 1.64
CA CYS A 211 2.16 -1.80 1.13
C CYS A 211 1.79 -0.90 2.30
N LEU A 212 2.31 0.32 2.29
CA LEU A 212 1.98 1.39 3.22
C LEU A 212 1.33 2.52 2.43
N ALA A 213 0.24 3.09 2.96
CA ALA A 213 -0.49 4.13 2.26
C ALA A 213 -1.00 5.21 3.22
N THR A 214 -1.08 6.41 2.68
CA THR A 214 -1.72 7.58 3.27
C THR A 214 -2.91 7.97 2.39
N PRO A 215 -4.06 8.43 2.93
CA PRO A 215 -5.17 8.81 2.06
C PRO A 215 -4.91 10.15 1.37
N GLY A 216 -5.26 10.24 0.09
CA GLY A 216 -5.36 11.47 -0.66
C GLY A 216 -6.79 12.00 -0.71
N ASN A 217 -7.01 13.08 -1.45
CA ASN A 217 -8.34 13.69 -1.51
C ASN A 217 -9.33 12.87 -2.34
N HIS A 218 -8.86 11.92 -3.16
CA HIS A 218 -9.73 11.01 -3.91
C HIS A 218 -10.24 9.83 -3.09
N GLU A 219 -9.61 9.53 -1.96
CA GLU A 219 -10.15 8.60 -0.96
C GLU A 219 -11.26 9.22 -0.11
N TYR A 220 -11.54 10.51 -0.24
CA TYR A 220 -12.61 11.21 0.45
C TYR A 220 -13.80 11.47 -0.49
N ALA A 221 -14.94 10.84 -0.19
CA ALA A 221 -16.19 11.11 -0.87
C ALA A 221 -16.67 12.53 -0.55
N LYS A 222 -16.73 13.38 -1.57
CA LYS A 222 -17.20 14.77 -1.43
C LYS A 222 -18.69 14.78 -1.07
N ALA A 223 -19.07 15.38 0.06
CA ALA A 223 -20.47 15.58 0.42
C ALA A 223 -20.91 17.03 0.12
N GLY A 224 -21.31 17.29 -1.13
CA GLY A 224 -21.73 18.62 -1.57
C GLY A 224 -20.60 19.68 -1.53
N LEU A 225 -20.97 20.95 -1.73
CA LEU A 225 -20.02 22.06 -1.90
C LEU A 225 -19.32 22.52 -0.61
N LEU A 226 -19.79 22.11 0.58
CA LEU A 226 -19.41 22.73 1.87
C LEU A 226 -18.99 21.75 2.98
N SER A 227 -18.91 20.44 2.73
CA SER A 227 -18.43 19.51 3.77
C SER A 227 -17.01 19.03 3.48
N SER A 228 -16.24 18.82 4.56
CA SER A 228 -15.11 17.91 4.52
C SER A 228 -15.64 16.55 4.07
N GLY A 229 -15.00 15.97 3.04
CA GLY A 229 -15.46 14.69 2.51
C GLY A 229 -15.50 13.62 3.60
N LYS A 230 -16.22 12.53 3.35
CA LYS A 230 -16.17 11.33 4.19
C LYS A 230 -15.09 10.41 3.65
N LEU A 231 -14.18 9.93 4.51
CA LEU A 231 -13.24 8.88 4.11
C LEU A 231 -14.02 7.69 3.50
N SER A 232 -13.47 7.12 2.44
CA SER A 232 -14.04 5.98 1.73
C SER A 232 -14.34 4.83 2.69
N ASP A 233 -15.52 4.23 2.52
CA ASP A 233 -15.90 3.04 3.27
C ASP A 233 -15.00 1.84 2.90
N HIS A 234 -14.23 1.93 1.80
CA HIS A 234 -13.23 0.93 1.43
C HIS A 234 -11.93 1.01 2.23
N TRP A 235 -11.60 2.14 2.88
CA TRP A 235 -10.26 2.35 3.45
C TRP A 235 -9.93 1.33 4.55
N ARG A 236 -10.68 1.36 5.66
CA ARG A 236 -10.44 0.45 6.81
C ARG A 236 -10.59 -1.03 6.47
N PRO A 237 -11.55 -1.47 5.62
CA PRO A 237 -11.61 -2.88 5.23
C PRO A 237 -10.52 -3.31 4.24
N THR A 238 -9.78 -2.38 3.63
CA THR A 238 -8.69 -2.69 2.69
C THR A 238 -7.34 -2.74 3.38
N PHE A 239 -7.09 -1.88 4.36
CA PHE A 239 -5.79 -1.75 5.01
C PHE A 239 -5.81 -2.32 6.42
N ALA A 240 -4.62 -2.75 6.87
CA ALA A 240 -4.33 -3.05 8.26
C ALA A 240 -3.08 -2.25 8.61
N PHE A 241 -3.28 -1.05 9.13
CA PHE A 241 -2.21 -0.10 9.48
C PHE A 241 -2.17 0.11 11.00
N PRO A 242 -1.13 0.79 11.53
CA PRO A 242 -1.10 1.09 12.95
C PRO A 242 -2.24 2.06 13.31
N GLU A 243 -2.82 1.86 14.49
CA GLU A 243 -3.87 2.72 15.06
C GLU A 243 -3.31 3.68 16.12
N ASN A 244 -2.01 4.01 16.04
CA ASN A 244 -1.29 4.86 17.01
C ASN A 244 -1.32 6.36 16.68
N GLY A 245 -2.23 6.76 15.78
CA GLY A 245 -2.51 8.16 15.44
C GLY A 245 -3.36 8.88 16.49
N PRO A 246 -3.69 10.16 16.25
CA PRO A 246 -4.67 10.89 17.05
C PRO A 246 -6.05 10.20 17.01
N PRO A 247 -6.85 10.26 18.09
CA PRO A 247 -8.21 9.72 18.10
C PRO A 247 -9.05 10.25 16.93
N GLY A 248 -9.73 9.36 16.22
CA GLY A 248 -10.54 9.68 15.04
C GLY A 248 -9.76 9.73 13.72
N LEU A 249 -8.45 9.47 13.72
CA LEU A 249 -7.60 9.36 12.53
C LEU A 249 -6.94 7.98 12.40
N GLU A 250 -7.52 6.96 13.02
CA GLU A 250 -7.00 5.58 12.99
C GLU A 250 -6.76 5.13 11.54
N GLU A 251 -5.60 4.51 11.29
CA GLU A 251 -5.17 4.02 9.97
C GLU A 251 -5.03 5.08 8.86
N THR A 252 -5.23 6.37 9.17
CA THR A 252 -5.00 7.49 8.23
C THR A 252 -3.84 8.38 8.66
N CYS A 253 -3.58 8.42 9.96
CA CYS A 253 -2.43 9.05 10.59
C CYS A 253 -1.79 8.01 11.51
N TRP A 254 -0.51 7.69 11.30
CA TRP A 254 0.16 6.60 12.01
C TRP A 254 1.68 6.75 11.91
N TRP A 255 2.41 6.05 12.77
CA TRP A 255 3.85 5.88 12.62
C TRP A 255 4.28 4.43 12.86
N LEU A 256 5.39 4.04 12.27
CA LEU A 256 6.09 2.78 12.58
C LEU A 256 7.59 2.96 12.42
N ASP A 257 8.36 2.07 13.05
CA ASP A 257 9.82 2.05 12.91
C ASP A 257 10.24 0.93 11.96
N TYR A 258 11.18 1.24 11.06
CA TYR A 258 11.79 0.26 10.15
C TYR A 258 13.29 0.51 10.06
N GLN A 259 14.09 -0.41 10.62
CA GLN A 259 15.55 -0.47 10.49
C GLN A 259 16.27 0.90 10.65
N GLY A 260 16.02 1.62 11.74
CA GLY A 260 16.66 2.91 12.02
C GLY A 260 15.92 4.13 11.47
N VAL A 261 14.70 3.95 10.94
CA VAL A 261 13.85 5.01 10.37
C VAL A 261 12.50 5.05 11.06
N ARG A 262 12.08 6.24 11.51
CA ARG A 262 10.69 6.55 11.89
C ARG A 262 9.93 6.95 10.64
N LEU A 263 9.00 6.10 10.22
CA LEU A 263 8.06 6.38 9.13
C LEU A 263 6.79 6.97 9.74
N VAL A 264 6.34 8.12 9.23
CA VAL A 264 5.12 8.79 9.69
C VAL A 264 4.21 9.06 8.50
N SER A 265 2.96 8.65 8.59
CA SER A 265 1.88 9.03 7.68
C SER A 265 1.02 10.10 8.33
N LEU A 266 0.80 11.23 7.63
CA LEU A 266 -0.13 12.29 8.04
C LEU A 266 -1.30 12.41 7.08
N ASN A 267 -2.48 12.72 7.59
CA ASN A 267 -3.68 12.89 6.80
C ASN A 267 -3.91 14.37 6.46
N SER A 268 -3.49 14.80 5.28
CA SER A 268 -3.60 16.20 4.84
C SER A 268 -5.03 16.64 4.44
N ASN A 269 -6.06 15.84 4.69
CA ASN A 269 -7.45 16.16 4.35
C ASN A 269 -8.22 16.81 5.51
N GLU A 270 -7.78 16.63 6.75
CA GLU A 270 -8.53 17.07 7.94
C GLU A 270 -7.63 17.25 9.17
N ASN A 271 -8.13 17.96 10.20
CA ASN A 271 -7.53 18.01 11.54
C ASN A 271 -6.01 18.34 11.60
N LEU A 272 -5.54 19.25 10.75
CA LEU A 272 -4.09 19.54 10.58
C LEU A 272 -3.38 19.93 11.88
N GLN A 273 -4.01 20.77 12.71
CA GLN A 273 -3.41 21.23 13.98
C GLN A 273 -3.28 20.10 15.00
N LEU A 274 -4.31 19.26 15.14
CA LEU A 274 -4.28 18.08 16.03
C LEU A 274 -3.12 17.16 15.66
N GLN A 275 -2.93 16.91 14.36
CA GLN A 275 -1.83 16.09 13.85
C GLN A 275 -0.47 16.74 14.08
N ALA A 276 -0.35 18.06 14.01
CA ALA A 276 0.89 18.77 14.30
C ALA A 276 1.31 18.61 15.76
N ASP A 277 0.35 18.70 16.69
CA ASP A 277 0.62 18.55 18.13
C ASP A 277 0.99 17.10 18.47
N TRP A 278 0.27 16.11 17.91
CA TRP A 278 0.62 14.70 17.99
C TRP A 278 2.01 14.41 17.40
N LEU A 279 2.33 14.99 16.24
CA LEU A 279 3.62 14.76 15.58
C LEU A 279 4.79 15.24 16.44
N LYS A 280 4.64 16.37 17.15
CA LYS A 280 5.67 16.84 18.09
C LYS A 280 5.95 15.83 19.19
N GLU A 281 4.92 15.14 19.69
CA GLU A 281 5.06 14.09 20.70
C GLU A 281 5.78 12.87 20.10
N VAL A 282 5.33 12.41 18.93
CA VAL A 282 5.93 11.28 18.19
C VAL A 282 7.41 11.51 17.90
N LEU A 283 7.80 12.72 17.46
CA LEU A 283 9.17 13.04 17.10
C LEU A 283 10.06 13.36 18.30
N ARG A 284 9.51 13.86 19.40
CA ARG A 284 10.26 14.06 20.65
C ARG A 284 10.73 12.75 21.27
N GLU A 285 9.94 11.68 21.09
CA GLU A 285 10.24 10.34 21.59
C GLU A 285 10.94 9.45 20.56
N ASN A 286 11.25 9.96 19.37
CA ASN A 286 11.83 9.18 18.28
C ASN A 286 13.31 8.81 18.55
N PRO A 287 13.65 7.52 18.77
CA PRO A 287 15.04 7.11 18.97
C PRO A 287 15.76 6.81 17.63
N GLN A 288 15.04 6.85 16.50
CA GLN A 288 15.56 6.47 15.20
C GLN A 288 16.49 7.54 14.63
N THR A 289 17.41 7.13 13.78
CA THR A 289 18.38 8.05 13.16
C THR A 289 17.71 8.93 12.10
N TRP A 290 16.77 8.37 11.35
CA TRP A 290 16.10 9.07 10.25
C TRP A 290 14.61 9.21 10.52
N THR A 291 14.03 10.32 10.06
CA THR A 291 12.59 10.57 10.05
C THR A 291 12.13 10.78 8.61
N ILE A 292 11.20 9.93 8.17
CA ILE A 292 10.54 10.06 6.87
C ILE A 292 9.05 10.31 7.10
N ILE A 293 8.54 11.39 6.53
CA ILE A 293 7.13 11.80 6.67
C ILE A 293 6.46 11.72 5.29
N THR A 294 5.31 11.08 5.19
CA THR A 294 4.50 10.99 3.97
C THR A 294 3.09 11.53 4.18
N TYR A 295 2.58 12.26 3.20
CA TYR A 295 1.19 12.75 3.12
C TYR A 295 0.84 13.19 1.71
N HIS A 296 -0.42 13.53 1.47
CA HIS A 296 -0.87 13.74 0.09
C HIS A 296 -0.62 15.17 -0.44
N HIS A 297 -1.18 16.21 0.18
CA HIS A 297 -1.09 17.57 -0.34
C HIS A 297 0.29 18.20 -0.08
N PRO A 298 1.04 18.68 -1.09
CA PRO A 298 2.40 19.13 -0.90
C PRO A 298 2.48 20.47 -0.16
N LEU A 299 3.49 20.67 0.70
CA LEU A 299 3.80 22.00 1.23
C LEU A 299 4.13 22.92 0.06
N TYR A 300 5.15 22.58 -0.71
CA TYR A 300 5.61 23.34 -1.87
C TYR A 300 5.07 22.70 -3.16
N SER A 301 3.88 23.12 -3.59
CA SER A 301 3.29 22.66 -4.85
C SER A 301 4.21 22.97 -6.03
N ALA A 302 4.48 21.96 -6.84
CA ALA A 302 5.18 22.07 -8.12
C ALA A 302 4.23 22.51 -9.24
N LYS A 303 2.92 22.39 -9.03
CA LYS A 303 1.91 22.86 -9.99
C LYS A 303 1.76 24.38 -9.94
N ALA A 304 1.91 25.02 -11.09
CA ALA A 304 1.73 26.46 -11.22
C ALA A 304 0.35 26.93 -10.72
N GLY A 305 0.34 27.97 -9.89
CA GLY A 305 -0.88 28.59 -9.37
C GLY A 305 -1.57 27.86 -8.21
N ARG A 306 -0.96 26.80 -7.67
CA ARG A 306 -1.44 26.09 -6.48
C ARG A 306 -0.46 26.33 -5.32
N ASP A 307 -1.00 26.59 -4.14
CA ASP A 307 -0.25 26.74 -2.89
C ASP A 307 -1.09 26.20 -1.72
N ASN A 308 -0.42 25.59 -0.74
CA ASN A 308 -1.02 25.01 0.46
C ASN A 308 -0.50 25.74 1.70
N SER A 309 -0.73 27.06 1.75
CA SER A 309 -0.13 27.95 2.76
C SER A 309 -0.54 27.62 4.19
N GLU A 310 -1.77 27.17 4.42
CA GLU A 310 -2.22 26.75 5.75
C GLU A 310 -1.48 25.50 6.23
N LEU A 311 -1.38 24.48 5.37
CA LEU A 311 -0.64 23.26 5.66
C LEU A 311 0.83 23.59 5.98
N ARG A 312 1.44 24.43 5.15
CA ARG A 312 2.80 24.95 5.34
C ARG A 312 2.95 25.64 6.68
N ARG A 313 2.05 26.56 7.02
CA ARG A 313 2.07 27.31 8.28
C ARG A 313 1.99 26.39 9.52
N ILE A 314 1.23 25.30 9.44
CA ILE A 314 0.96 24.41 10.58
C ILE A 314 2.05 23.33 10.71
N TRP A 315 2.42 22.65 9.63
CA TRP A 315 3.29 21.47 9.70
C TRP A 315 4.77 21.78 9.50
N GLN A 316 5.12 22.76 8.65
CA GLN A 316 6.52 23.08 8.38
C GLN A 316 7.32 23.39 9.66
N PRO A 317 6.82 24.20 10.62
CA PRO A 317 7.58 24.47 11.83
C PRO A 317 7.92 23.20 12.62
N VAL A 318 7.06 22.18 12.59
CA VAL A 318 7.32 20.90 13.26
C VAL A 318 8.39 20.10 12.52
N PHE A 319 8.32 20.07 11.19
CA PHE A 319 9.33 19.38 10.38
C PHE A 319 10.73 20.01 10.56
N ASP A 320 10.78 21.34 10.65
CA ASP A 320 12.02 22.09 10.85
C ASP A 320 12.56 21.90 12.28
N GLU A 321 11.70 22.02 13.31
CA GLU A 321 12.07 21.84 14.72
C GLU A 321 12.70 20.47 14.99
N PHE A 322 12.11 19.42 14.40
CA PHE A 322 12.58 18.03 14.59
C PHE A 322 13.49 17.54 13.48
N ARG A 323 13.82 18.39 12.49
CA ARG A 323 14.72 18.10 11.37
C ARG A 323 14.33 16.83 10.61
N ALA A 324 13.09 16.75 10.12
CA ALA A 324 12.65 15.65 9.28
C ALA A 324 13.56 15.50 8.05
N ASP A 325 14.09 14.30 7.80
CA ASP A 325 15.13 14.08 6.79
C ASP A 325 14.56 13.96 5.37
N LEU A 326 13.36 13.40 5.24
CA LEU A 326 12.68 13.24 3.96
C LEU A 326 11.17 13.42 4.12
N VAL A 327 10.60 14.25 3.26
CA VAL A 327 9.16 14.49 3.19
C VAL A 327 8.67 14.10 1.80
N LEU A 328 7.75 13.14 1.71
CA LEU A 328 7.25 12.55 0.47
C LEU A 328 5.77 12.89 0.27
N GLN A 329 5.43 13.39 -0.93
CA GLN A 329 4.13 14.03 -1.19
C GLN A 329 3.61 13.73 -2.59
N GLY A 330 2.29 13.55 -2.71
CA GLY A 330 1.59 13.34 -3.99
C GLY A 330 0.90 14.61 -4.49
N HIS A 331 -0.33 14.44 -5.01
CA HIS A 331 -1.31 15.43 -5.44
C HIS A 331 -0.96 16.26 -6.69
N ASP A 332 0.31 16.62 -6.82
CA ASP A 332 0.84 17.25 -8.02
C ASP A 332 1.34 16.15 -8.95
N HIS A 333 0.70 15.98 -10.10
CA HIS A 333 1.02 14.92 -11.07
C HIS A 333 2.31 15.24 -11.86
N THR A 334 3.39 15.51 -11.14
CA THR A 334 4.71 15.92 -11.60
C THR A 334 5.73 15.51 -10.55
N TYR A 335 6.93 15.12 -10.98
CA TYR A 335 8.03 14.91 -10.06
C TYR A 335 8.76 16.25 -9.80
N ALA A 336 8.89 16.62 -8.53
CA ALA A 336 9.72 17.73 -8.10
C ALA A 336 10.51 17.35 -6.85
N ARG A 337 11.67 17.99 -6.69
CA ARG A 337 12.52 17.86 -5.50
C ARG A 337 13.06 19.23 -5.17
N THR A 338 12.86 19.67 -3.94
CA THR A 338 13.44 20.93 -3.45
C THR A 338 14.96 20.81 -3.37
N GLY A 339 15.65 21.95 -3.27
CA GLY A 339 17.01 21.94 -2.70
C GLY A 339 16.98 21.54 -1.22
N LEU A 340 18.15 21.54 -0.58
CA LEU A 340 18.19 21.56 0.88
C LEU A 340 17.53 22.86 1.34
N MET A 341 16.43 22.71 2.06
CA MET A 341 15.69 23.83 2.60
C MET A 341 16.37 24.21 3.92
N ASN A 342 17.23 25.23 3.88
CA ASN A 342 17.83 25.77 5.09
C ASN A 342 16.76 26.63 5.79
N HIS A 343 16.31 26.18 6.94
CA HIS A 343 15.38 26.91 7.81
C HIS A 343 16.10 27.36 9.08
#